data_AF-B4XHA3-F1
#
_entry.id   AF-B4XHA3-F1
#
_cell.length_a   1.000
_cell.length_b   1.000
_cell.length_c   1.000
_cell.angle_alpha   90.00
_cell.angle_beta   90.00
_cell.angle_gamma   90.00
#
_symmetry.space_group_name_H-M   'P 1'
#
loop_
_entity.id
_entity.type
_entity.pdbx_description
1 polymer ?
#
loop_
_entity_poly.entity_id
_entity_poly.type
_entity_poly.pdbx_seq_one_letter_code
_entity_poly.pdbx_strand_id
1 'polypeptide(L)'
;HIGEMSFLQHSRCECRPKKDRTKPEKKSVRGKGKGQKRKRKKSRFKSWSVHCEPCSERRKHLFVQDPQTCKCSCKNTDSRCKARQLELNERTCRPLT
;
A
#
# COMPACT_ATOMS: atom_id res chain seq x y z
N HIS A 1 -35.55 -4.07 26.00
CA HIS A 1 -34.68 -3.27 26.89
C HIS A 1 -33.40 -2.97 26.14
N ILE A 2 -33.09 -1.69 25.86
CA ILE A 2 -31.85 -1.32 25.18
C ILE A 2 -30.77 -1.27 26.27
N GLY A 3 -29.77 -2.15 26.19
CA GLY A 3 -28.68 -2.21 27.16
C GLY A 3 -27.78 -0.99 27.06
N GLU A 4 -27.50 -0.36 28.19
CA GLU A 4 -26.58 0.77 28.27
C GLU A 4 -25.15 0.28 28.00
N MET A 5 -24.46 0.92 27.05
CA MET A 5 -23.06 0.61 26.72
C MET A 5 -22.18 1.80 27.11
N SER A 6 -21.18 1.58 27.97
CA SER A 6 -20.23 2.61 28.36
C SER A 6 -19.27 2.95 27.22
N PHE A 7 -19.12 4.24 26.91
CA PHE A 7 -18.14 4.73 25.95
C PHE A 7 -16.97 5.43 26.65
N LEU A 8 -15.76 5.26 26.12
CA LEU A 8 -14.56 5.95 26.59
C LEU A 8 -14.41 7.28 25.85
N GLN A 9 -14.80 8.38 26.49
CA GLN A 9 -14.63 9.73 25.96
C GLN A 9 -13.36 10.37 26.51
N HIS A 10 -12.47 10.83 25.62
CA HIS A 10 -11.33 11.64 26.01
C HIS A 10 -11.74 13.12 26.08
N SER A 11 -11.37 13.79 27.16
CA SER A 11 -11.64 15.23 27.36
C SER A 11 -10.52 16.12 26.80
N ARG A 12 -9.33 15.57 26.53
CA ARG A 12 -8.16 16.27 25.97
C ARG A 12 -7.36 15.34 25.08
N CYS A 13 -6.66 15.91 24.10
CA CYS A 13 -5.82 15.20 23.14
C CYS A 13 -4.42 15.79 23.09
N GLU A 14 -3.42 14.97 22.81
CA GLU A 14 -2.04 15.38 22.58
C GLU A 14 -1.56 14.90 21.20
N CYS A 15 -0.81 15.74 20.49
CA CYS A 15 -0.20 15.37 19.22
C CYS A 15 0.96 14.39 19.47
N ARG A 16 0.83 13.13 19.00
CA ARG A 16 1.90 12.14 19.06
C ARG A 16 2.45 11.84 17.66
N PRO A 17 3.78 11.89 17.45
CA PRO A 17 4.38 11.56 16.16
C PRO A 17 4.10 10.08 15.83
N LYS A 18 3.68 9.83 14.59
CA LYS A 18 3.38 8.48 14.12
C LYS A 18 4.70 7.75 13.87
N LYS A 19 4.99 6.73 14.69
CA LYS A 19 6.17 5.87 14.48
C LYS A 19 6.09 5.24 13.09
N ASP A 20 7.07 5.54 12.25
CA ASP A 20 7.22 4.88 10.95
C ASP A 20 7.42 3.39 11.22
N ARG A 21 6.44 2.59 10.82
CA ARG A 21 6.56 1.13 10.89
C ARG A 21 7.44 0.73 9.72
N THR A 22 8.77 0.86 9.89
CA THR A 22 9.71 0.12 9.05
C THR A 22 9.24 -1.32 9.04
N LYS A 23 8.88 -1.80 7.85
CA LYS A 23 8.51 -3.20 7.63
C LYS A 23 9.61 -4.04 8.28
N PRO A 24 9.31 -4.89 9.28
CA PRO A 24 10.28 -5.88 9.70
C PRO A 24 10.64 -6.68 8.45
N GLU A 25 11.92 -6.64 8.09
CA GLU A 25 12.49 -7.41 7.01
C GLU A 25 12.09 -8.87 7.23
N LYS A 26 11.22 -9.39 6.36
CA LYS A 26 10.80 -10.79 6.45
C LYS A 26 11.99 -11.65 6.04
N LYS A 27 12.79 -12.09 7.01
CA LYS A 27 13.71 -13.21 6.84
C LYS A 27 12.88 -14.41 6.37
N SER A 28 13.12 -14.86 5.15
CA SER A 28 12.43 -16.01 4.56
C SER A 28 13.00 -17.30 5.14
N VAL A 29 12.48 -17.74 6.30
CA VAL A 29 12.69 -19.13 6.73
C VAL A 29 11.62 -19.98 6.07
N ARG A 30 12.04 -20.72 5.04
CA ARG A 30 11.19 -21.62 4.24
C ARG A 30 11.00 -22.91 5.03
N GLY A 31 10.00 -22.95 5.91
CA GLY A 31 9.56 -24.15 6.64
C GLY A 31 8.20 -24.62 6.14
N LYS A 32 8.10 -25.89 5.72
CA LYS A 32 6.89 -26.52 5.19
C LYS A 32 5.82 -26.66 6.30
N GLY A 33 4.62 -26.18 6.02
CA GLY A 33 3.40 -26.49 6.78
C GLY A 33 2.19 -25.87 6.09
N LYS A 34 1.20 -26.68 5.72
CA LYS A 34 -0.11 -26.18 5.26
C LYS A 34 -0.88 -25.64 6.48
N GLY A 35 -0.51 -24.44 6.93
CA GLY A 35 -1.24 -23.74 7.98
C GLY A 35 -2.65 -23.37 7.51
N GLN A 36 -3.64 -23.49 8.39
CA GLN A 36 -4.98 -22.95 8.12
C GLN A 36 -4.88 -21.49 7.68
N LYS A 37 -5.51 -21.16 6.55
CA LYS A 37 -5.55 -19.83 5.96
C LYS A 37 -6.26 -18.88 6.92
N ARG A 38 -5.53 -18.23 7.83
CA ARG A 38 -6.06 -17.20 8.72
C ARG A 38 -6.76 -16.14 7.85
N LYS A 39 -8.04 -15.86 8.11
CA LYS A 39 -8.75 -14.76 7.44
C LYS A 39 -8.02 -13.47 7.77
N ARG A 40 -7.30 -12.93 6.78
CA ARG A 40 -6.63 -11.63 6.92
C ARG A 40 -7.73 -10.59 7.15
N LYS A 41 -7.71 -9.94 8.32
CA LYS A 41 -8.48 -8.71 8.55
C LYS A 41 -8.03 -7.71 7.47
N LYS A 42 -8.88 -7.48 6.46
CA LYS A 42 -8.60 -6.52 5.39
C LYS A 42 -8.60 -5.17 6.09
N SER A 43 -7.42 -4.63 6.37
CA SER A 43 -7.30 -3.23 6.76
C SER A 43 -7.97 -2.45 5.64
N ARG A 44 -9.15 -1.92 5.92
CA ARG A 44 -9.85 -0.99 5.06
C ARG A 44 -9.01 0.29 5.12
N PHE A 45 -7.88 0.28 4.42
CA PHE A 45 -7.11 1.50 4.18
C PHE A 45 -8.07 2.38 3.41
N LYS A 46 -8.64 3.33 4.15
CA LYS A 46 -9.72 4.21 3.73
C LYS A 46 -9.22 4.93 2.47
N SER A 47 -10.01 4.83 1.41
CA SER A 47 -9.64 5.32 0.08
C SER A 47 -9.42 6.82 0.13
N TRP A 48 -8.15 7.23 0.20
CA TRP A 48 -7.72 8.61 -0.06
C TRP A 48 -7.89 8.98 -1.56
N SER A 49 -8.39 8.05 -2.39
CA SER A 49 -8.59 8.23 -3.82
C SER A 49 -9.76 9.13 -4.20
N VAL A 50 -10.30 9.95 -3.29
CA VAL A 50 -11.45 10.82 -3.62
C VAL A 50 -10.99 12.12 -4.27
N HIS A 51 -9.74 12.54 -4.06
CA HIS A 51 -9.25 13.84 -4.56
C HIS A 51 -8.32 13.76 -5.79
N CYS A 52 -7.86 12.57 -6.16
CA CYS A 52 -6.96 12.41 -7.28
C CYS A 52 -7.55 11.47 -8.33
N GLU A 53 -7.41 11.86 -9.60
CA GLU A 53 -7.74 10.97 -10.72
C GLU A 53 -6.82 9.75 -10.74
N PRO A 54 -7.32 8.57 -11.16
CA PRO A 54 -6.48 7.38 -11.27
C PRO A 54 -5.41 7.56 -12.36
N CYS A 55 -4.16 7.22 -12.04
CA CYS A 55 -3.03 7.25 -12.99
C CYS A 55 -3.23 6.45 -14.29
N SER A 56 -4.09 5.43 -14.27
CA SER A 56 -4.40 4.59 -15.42
C SER A 56 -5.73 3.90 -15.21
N GLU A 57 -6.53 3.75 -16.25
CA GLU A 57 -7.83 3.11 -16.17
C GLU A 57 -7.73 1.60 -15.91
N ARG A 58 -6.90 0.91 -16.70
CA ARG A 58 -6.73 -0.55 -16.65
C ARG A 58 -5.63 -1.02 -15.69
N ARG A 59 -4.55 -0.25 -15.51
CA ARG A 59 -3.30 -0.75 -14.91
C ARG A 59 -2.88 -0.03 -13.64
N LYS A 60 -3.85 0.42 -12.83
CA LYS A 60 -3.65 1.13 -11.53
C LYS A 60 -2.62 0.49 -10.62
N HIS A 61 -2.51 -0.84 -10.63
CA HIS A 61 -1.61 -1.57 -9.75
C HIS A 61 -0.12 -1.43 -10.12
N LEU A 62 0.24 -0.96 -11.32
CA LEU A 62 1.63 -0.73 -11.73
C LEU A 62 2.16 0.66 -11.34
N PHE A 63 1.26 1.58 -11.03
CA PHE A 63 1.57 2.95 -10.66
C PHE A 63 1.54 3.14 -9.14
N VAL A 64 2.31 4.10 -8.67
CA VAL A 64 2.22 4.71 -7.34
C VAL A 64 1.74 6.13 -7.55
N GLN A 65 0.76 6.56 -6.77
CA GLN A 65 0.27 7.93 -6.80
C GLN A 65 0.67 8.63 -5.50
N ASP A 66 1.30 9.79 -5.63
CA ASP A 66 1.59 10.65 -4.51
C ASP A 66 0.27 11.26 -3.97
N PRO A 67 -0.06 11.10 -2.69
CA PRO A 67 -1.34 11.52 -2.13
C PRO A 67 -1.50 13.04 -1.94
N GLN A 68 -0.39 13.81 -1.97
CA GLN A 68 -0.43 15.26 -1.81
C GLN A 68 -0.44 15.98 -3.16
N THR A 69 0.24 15.43 -4.16
CA THR A 69 0.45 16.06 -5.48
C THR A 69 -0.31 15.37 -6.61
N CYS A 70 -0.94 14.22 -6.34
CA CYS A 70 -1.59 13.35 -7.33
C CYS A 70 -0.67 12.86 -8.46
N LYS A 71 0.65 13.11 -8.37
CA LYS A 71 1.63 12.69 -9.38
C LYS A 71 1.76 11.17 -9.42
N CYS A 72 1.88 10.65 -10.63
CA CYS A 72 1.97 9.23 -10.90
C CYS A 72 3.40 8.83 -11.23
N SER A 73 3.88 7.76 -10.61
CA SER A 73 5.19 7.16 -10.89
C SER A 73 5.09 5.65 -11.02
N CYS A 74 6.06 5.03 -11.68
CA CYS A 74 6.09 3.58 -11.85
C CYS A 74 6.59 2.87 -10.60
N LYS A 75 6.00 1.71 -10.29
CA LYS A 75 6.53 0.80 -9.26
C LYS A 75 7.83 0.12 -9.67
N ASN A 76 8.00 -0.10 -10.97
CA ASN A 76 9.25 -0.58 -11.52
C ASN A 76 10.15 0.61 -11.80
N THR A 77 11.44 0.45 -11.51
CA THR A 77 12.48 1.42 -11.85
C THR A 77 13.22 0.96 -13.09
N ASP A 78 13.79 1.90 -13.84
CA ASP A 78 14.65 1.61 -14.99
C ASP A 78 15.80 0.68 -14.63
N SER A 79 16.45 0.92 -13.49
CA SER A 79 17.54 0.06 -12.99
C SER A 79 17.12 -1.41 -12.87
N ARG A 80 15.88 -1.66 -12.44
CA ARG A 80 15.34 -3.02 -12.30
C ARG A 80 14.98 -3.65 -13.65
N CYS A 81 14.50 -2.86 -14.60
CA CYS A 81 14.27 -3.34 -15.97
C CYS A 81 15.61 -3.65 -16.66
N LYS A 82 16.60 -2.76 -16.56
CA LYS A 82 17.94 -2.92 -17.15
C LYS A 82 18.67 -4.14 -16.61
N ALA A 83 18.53 -4.44 -15.30
CA ALA A 83 19.07 -5.67 -14.71
C ALA A 83 18.50 -6.96 -15.33
N ARG A 84 17.37 -6.87 -16.05
CA ARG A 84 16.73 -7.96 -16.78
C ARG A 84 16.89 -7.84 -18.30
N GLN A 85 17.73 -6.92 -18.78
CA GLN A 85 17.89 -6.58 -20.19
C GLN A 85 16.57 -6.10 -20.83
N LEU A 86 15.80 -5.31 -20.07
CA LEU A 86 14.53 -4.72 -20.49
C LEU A 86 14.59 -3.19 -20.32
N GLU A 87 13.80 -2.49 -21.11
CA GLU A 87 13.55 -1.05 -21.01
C GLU A 87 12.23 -0.79 -20.26
N LEU A 88 12.16 0.25 -19.41
CA LEU A 88 10.91 0.61 -18.75
C LEU A 88 10.10 1.55 -19.63
N ASN A 89 8.87 1.16 -19.97
CA ASN A 89 7.93 2.08 -20.58
C ASN A 89 7.25 2.92 -19.49
N GLU A 90 7.65 4.17 -19.34
CA GLU A 90 7.13 5.09 -18.31
C GLU A 90 5.63 5.34 -18.42
N ARG A 91 5.06 5.32 -19.65
CA ARG A 91 3.62 5.53 -19.87
C ARG A 91 2.77 4.37 -19.39
N THR A 92 3.30 3.15 -19.41
CA THR A 92 2.55 1.92 -19.07
C THR A 92 3.08 1.19 -17.85
N CYS A 93 4.22 1.64 -17.32
CA CYS A 93 5.04 1.02 -16.28
C CYS A 93 5.35 -0.47 -16.55
N ARG A 94 5.46 -0.84 -17.83
CA ARG A 94 5.80 -2.19 -18.24
C ARG A 94 7.27 -2.29 -18.64
N PRO A 95 7.95 -3.37 -18.22
CA PRO A 95 9.18 -3.78 -18.87
C PRO A 95 8.88 -4.17 -20.32
N LEU A 96 9.60 -3.60 -21.27
CA LEU A 96 9.63 -3.96 -22.68
C LEU A 96 11.01 -4.54 -23.00
N THR A 97 11.05 -5.46 -23.95
CA THR A 97 12.30 -5.98 -24.54
C THR A 97 12.86 -4.99 -25.54
#